data_AF-A0A815YF04-F1
#
_entry.id   AF-A0A815YF04-F1
#
_cell.length_a   1.000
_cell.length_b   1.000
_cell.length_c   1.000
_cell.angle_alpha   90.00
_cell.angle_beta   90.00
_cell.angle_gamma   90.00
#
_symmetry.space_group_name_H-M   'P 1'
#
loop_
_entity.id
_entity.type
_entity.pdbx_description
1 polymer ?
#
loop_
_entity_poly.entity_id
_entity_poly.type
_entity_poly.pdbx_seq_one_letter_code
_entity_poly.pdbx_strand_id
1 'polypeptide(L)'
;MLNLERLDLHLKVDRYKGFIDGNDLKKDIINHIPRLNQFTFNIRLFNRSSGQNNIPSNEDIQRTFKDFVNNQIISCADHFQESHYSYCLIYSHPYRLKQCDNISNNFPGGLFKYVYEVSLHDERSFEHEFFLRIAQSFPFMRKLTVINKKTTEK
;
A
#
# COMPACT_ATOMS: atom_id res chain seq x y z
N MET A 1 27.44 -13.22 10.63
CA MET A 1 26.03 -12.92 10.95
C MET A 1 25.85 -11.42 10.93
N LEU A 2 24.83 -10.91 10.24
CA LEU A 2 24.54 -9.47 10.17
C LEU A 2 24.00 -8.99 11.53
N ASN A 3 24.70 -8.04 12.17
CA ASN A 3 24.24 -7.37 13.39
C ASN A 3 23.26 -6.22 13.07
N LEU A 4 22.32 -6.47 12.16
CA LEU A 4 21.38 -5.44 11.73
C LEU A 4 20.27 -5.30 12.76
N GLU A 5 20.26 -4.18 13.49
CA GLU A 5 19.26 -3.91 14.53
C GLU A 5 18.05 -3.11 14.02
N ARG A 6 18.22 -2.39 12.90
CA ARG A 6 17.19 -1.58 12.27
C ARG A 6 17.15 -1.77 10.76
N LEU A 7 15.95 -1.92 10.22
CA LEU A 7 15.67 -1.99 8.80
C LEU A 7 14.42 -1.17 8.47
N ASP A 8 14.58 -0.22 7.55
CA ASP A 8 13.48 0.52 6.94
C ASP A 8 13.33 0.01 5.49
N LEU A 9 12.38 -0.89 5.25
CA LEU A 9 12.19 -1.54 3.96
C LEU A 9 11.21 -0.75 3.09
N HIS A 10 11.62 -0.42 1.87
CA HIS A 10 10.72 0.04 0.83
C HIS A 10 10.71 -0.98 -0.30
N LEU A 11 9.56 -1.58 -0.54
CA LEU A 11 9.40 -2.63 -1.52
C LEU A 11 8.27 -2.27 -2.49
N LYS A 12 8.55 -2.37 -3.79
CA LYS A 12 7.54 -2.30 -4.85
C LYS A 12 7.56 -3.63 -5.59
N VAL A 13 6.42 -4.28 -5.70
CA VAL A 13 6.30 -5.61 -6.29
C VAL A 13 5.19 -5.62 -7.32
N ASP A 14 5.51 -6.10 -8.51
CA ASP A 14 4.54 -6.47 -9.54
C ASP A 14 4.48 -8.00 -9.55
N ARG A 15 3.33 -8.57 -9.15
CA ARG A 15 3.11 -10.02 -9.13
C ARG A 15 1.96 -10.38 -10.05
N TYR A 16 2.06 -11.55 -10.66
CA TYR A 16 0.95 -12.14 -11.41
C TYR A 16 -0.08 -12.83 -10.51
N LYS A 17 0.33 -13.24 -9.30
CA LYS A 17 -0.56 -13.92 -8.34
C LYS A 17 -0.16 -13.60 -6.89
N GLY A 18 -1.17 -13.28 -6.09
CA GLY A 18 -1.08 -13.22 -4.64
C GLY A 18 -0.53 -11.89 -4.11
N PHE A 19 -0.84 -11.61 -2.85
CA PHE A 19 -0.33 -10.45 -2.12
C PHE A 19 0.84 -10.90 -1.25
N ILE A 20 1.76 -9.98 -0.94
CA ILE A 20 2.73 -10.21 0.14
C ILE A 20 2.00 -9.98 1.45
N ASP A 21 2.02 -10.97 2.32
CA ASP A 21 1.35 -10.93 3.60
C ASP A 21 2.35 -10.88 4.77
N GLY A 22 1.83 -10.86 6.00
CA GLY A 22 2.70 -10.90 7.19
C GLY A 22 3.52 -12.17 7.32
N ASN A 23 3.03 -13.32 6.86
CA ASN A 23 3.77 -14.58 6.95
C ASN A 23 4.98 -14.59 6.03
N ASP A 24 4.84 -14.05 4.81
CA ASP A 24 5.94 -13.87 3.86
C ASP A 24 7.06 -13.03 4.49
N LEU A 25 6.75 -11.87 5.05
CA LEU A 25 7.75 -11.00 5.68
C LEU A 25 8.41 -11.64 6.91
N LYS A 26 7.65 -12.40 7.72
CA LYS A 26 8.22 -13.13 8.86
C LYS A 26 9.23 -14.17 8.40
N LYS A 27 8.82 -15.00 7.44
CA LYS A 27 9.63 -16.09 6.90
C LYS A 27 10.88 -15.57 6.22
N ASP A 28 10.73 -14.58 5.35
CA ASP A 28 11.79 -14.16 4.42
C ASP A 28 12.72 -13.08 5.00
N ILE A 29 12.31 -12.36 6.04
CA ILE A 29 13.10 -11.28 6.64
C ILE A 29 13.32 -11.50 8.14
N ILE A 30 12.25 -11.51 8.93
CA ILE A 30 12.37 -11.45 10.40
C ILE A 30 13.12 -12.66 10.95
N ASN A 31 12.80 -13.86 10.46
CA ASN A 31 13.45 -15.10 10.91
C ASN A 31 14.94 -15.17 10.54
N HIS A 32 15.37 -14.43 9.52
CA HIS A 32 16.75 -14.39 9.07
C HIS A 32 17.59 -13.28 9.73
N ILE A 33 16.95 -12.33 10.40
CA ILE A 33 17.60 -11.19 11.07
C ILE A 33 17.16 -11.15 12.54
N PRO A 34 17.62 -12.09 13.39
CA PRO A 34 17.10 -12.27 14.75
C PRO A 34 17.41 -11.09 15.69
N ARG A 35 18.33 -10.21 15.32
CA ARG A 35 18.67 -8.98 16.09
C ARG A 35 17.87 -7.75 15.62
N LEU A 36 16.96 -7.91 14.66
CA LEU A 36 16.17 -6.81 14.12
C LEU A 36 15.11 -6.35 15.12
N ASN A 37 15.47 -5.33 15.90
CA ASN A 37 14.60 -4.75 16.92
C ASN A 37 13.67 -3.69 16.35
N GLN A 38 14.06 -3.04 15.25
CA GLN A 38 13.27 -2.02 14.59
C GLN A 38 13.07 -2.38 13.13
N PHE A 39 11.86 -2.82 12.80
CA PHE A 39 11.47 -3.08 11.43
C PHE A 39 10.32 -2.18 11.04
N THR A 40 10.57 -1.26 10.10
CA THR A 40 9.51 -0.50 9.43
C THR A 40 9.51 -0.84 7.96
N PHE A 41 8.33 -0.80 7.35
CA PHE A 41 8.22 -1.09 5.93
C PHE A 41 7.13 -0.28 5.25
N ASN A 42 7.28 -0.14 3.93
CA ASN A 42 6.28 0.37 3.02
C ASN A 42 6.31 -0.53 1.78
N ILE A 43 5.26 -1.32 1.59
CA ILE A 43 5.13 -2.30 0.53
C ILE A 43 4.02 -1.84 -0.41
N ARG A 44 4.37 -1.71 -1.68
CA ARG A 44 3.43 -1.45 -2.77
C ARG A 44 3.34 -2.67 -3.66
N LEU A 45 2.14 -3.20 -3.80
CA LEU A 45 1.83 -4.38 -4.59
C LEU A 45 0.94 -4.00 -5.75
N PHE A 46 1.33 -4.44 -6.94
CA PHE A 46 0.51 -4.45 -8.13
C PHE A 46 0.28 -5.91 -8.49
N ASN A 47 -0.98 -6.32 -8.55
CA ASN A 47 -1.35 -7.66 -8.94
C ASN A 47 -2.19 -7.61 -10.21
N ARG A 48 -1.77 -8.29 -11.27
CA ARG A 48 -2.55 -8.40 -12.50
C ARG A 48 -3.59 -9.50 -12.33
N SER A 49 -4.83 -9.10 -12.11
CA SER A 49 -5.96 -9.95 -11.72
C SER A 49 -6.59 -10.70 -12.90
N SER A 50 -5.81 -11.19 -13.87
CA SER A 50 -6.38 -12.03 -14.92
C SER A 50 -6.75 -13.40 -14.33
N GLY A 51 -8.04 -13.58 -13.98
CA GLY A 51 -8.62 -14.87 -13.59
C GLY A 51 -8.50 -15.25 -12.11
N GLN A 52 -8.41 -14.28 -11.17
CA GLN A 52 -8.48 -14.57 -9.74
C GLN A 52 -9.91 -14.41 -9.21
N ASN A 53 -10.52 -15.52 -8.76
CA ASN A 53 -11.89 -15.51 -8.23
C ASN A 53 -11.97 -15.06 -6.75
N ASN A 54 -10.85 -15.08 -6.02
CA ASN A 54 -10.80 -14.75 -4.59
C ASN A 54 -9.71 -13.70 -4.34
N ILE A 55 -10.07 -12.43 -4.53
CA ILE A 55 -9.17 -11.32 -4.21
C ILE A 55 -9.39 -10.96 -2.72
N PRO A 56 -8.35 -10.96 -1.87
CA PRO A 56 -8.50 -10.70 -0.45
C PRO A 56 -8.93 -9.26 -0.21
N SER A 57 -9.86 -9.08 0.74
CA SER A 57 -10.25 -7.76 1.22
C SER A 57 -9.12 -7.07 1.97
N ASN A 58 -9.26 -5.76 2.20
CA ASN A 58 -8.30 -5.02 3.03
C ASN A 58 -8.21 -5.62 4.45
N GLU A 59 -9.34 -6.05 5.00
CA GLU A 59 -9.43 -6.69 6.32
C GLU A 59 -8.69 -8.03 6.33
N ASP A 60 -8.80 -8.82 5.27
CA ASP A 60 -8.09 -10.11 5.16
C ASP A 60 -6.58 -9.88 5.13
N ILE A 61 -6.10 -8.90 4.35
CA ILE A 61 -4.68 -8.51 4.30
C ILE A 61 -4.21 -8.03 5.68
N GLN A 62 -4.95 -7.12 6.30
CA GLN A 62 -4.62 -6.55 7.61
C GLN A 62 -4.49 -7.64 8.69
N ARG A 63 -5.35 -8.66 8.68
CA ARG A 63 -5.31 -9.78 9.65
C ARG A 63 -4.01 -10.57 9.59
N THR A 64 -3.35 -10.64 8.43
CA THR A 64 -2.06 -11.36 8.31
C THR A 64 -0.93 -10.71 9.10
N PHE A 65 -1.10 -9.43 9.47
CA PHE A 65 -0.14 -8.65 10.24
C PHE A 65 -0.49 -8.56 11.74
N LYS A 66 -1.53 -9.24 12.23
CA LYS A 66 -1.98 -9.13 13.63
C LYS A 66 -0.89 -9.46 14.66
N ASP A 67 0.01 -10.38 14.31
CA ASP A 67 1.08 -10.89 15.18
C ASP A 67 2.44 -10.28 14.82
N PHE A 68 2.46 -9.13 14.13
CA PHE A 68 3.71 -8.40 13.91
C PHE A 68 4.08 -7.61 15.16
N VAL A 69 5.36 -7.60 15.50
CA VAL A 69 5.91 -6.86 16.65
C VAL A 69 5.57 -5.36 16.59
N ASN A 70 5.29 -4.85 15.39
CA ASN A 70 4.85 -3.48 15.15
C ASN A 70 3.32 -3.46 14.99
N ASN A 71 2.59 -3.16 16.07
CA ASN A 71 1.12 -3.24 16.12
C ASN A 71 0.38 -2.17 15.29
N GLN A 72 1.10 -1.27 14.61
CA GLN A 72 0.50 -0.19 13.82
C GLN A 72 0.79 -0.38 12.33
N ILE A 73 0.49 -1.57 11.81
CA ILE A 73 0.51 -1.81 10.36
C ILE A 73 -0.85 -1.37 9.80
N ILE A 74 -0.83 -0.69 8.65
CA ILE A 74 -2.02 -0.26 7.94
C ILE A 74 -1.94 -0.84 6.53
N SER A 75 -3.02 -1.46 6.07
CA SER A 75 -3.22 -1.82 4.67
C SER A 75 -4.33 -0.99 4.04
N CYS A 76 -4.19 -0.78 2.73
CA CYS A 76 -5.23 -0.29 1.84
C CYS A 76 -5.15 -1.14 0.57
N ALA A 77 -6.25 -1.74 0.15
CA ALA A 77 -6.31 -2.56 -1.04
C ALA A 77 -7.47 -2.10 -1.92
N ASP A 78 -7.21 -2.06 -3.22
CA ASP A 78 -8.15 -1.64 -4.24
C ASP A 78 -8.13 -2.61 -5.41
N HIS A 79 -9.29 -2.80 -6.00
CA HIS A 79 -9.51 -3.71 -7.12
C HIS A 79 -10.13 -2.94 -8.27
N PHE A 80 -9.39 -2.89 -9.36
CA PHE A 80 -9.73 -2.19 -10.59
C PHE A 80 -10.15 -3.24 -11.61
N GLN A 81 -11.47 -3.39 -11.76
CA GLN A 81 -12.09 -4.47 -12.51
C GLN A 81 -11.90 -4.30 -14.02
N GLU A 82 -12.07 -3.08 -14.55
CA GLU A 82 -11.96 -2.78 -15.98
C GLU A 82 -10.54 -2.97 -16.51
N SER A 83 -9.56 -2.61 -15.68
CA SER A 83 -8.14 -2.66 -15.97
C SER A 83 -7.52 -3.99 -15.55
N HIS A 84 -8.32 -4.89 -14.98
CA HIS A 84 -7.93 -6.21 -14.48
C HIS A 84 -6.68 -6.18 -13.59
N TYR A 85 -6.60 -5.24 -12.66
CA TYR A 85 -5.50 -5.21 -11.70
C TYR A 85 -5.97 -4.82 -10.31
N SER A 86 -5.19 -5.23 -9.32
CA SER A 86 -5.37 -4.84 -7.92
C SER A 86 -4.14 -4.10 -7.44
N TYR A 87 -4.37 -3.08 -6.64
CA TYR A 87 -3.33 -2.37 -5.92
C TYR A 87 -3.44 -2.66 -4.44
N CYS A 88 -2.31 -2.82 -3.77
CA CYS A 88 -2.29 -2.84 -2.32
C CYS A 88 -1.09 -2.06 -1.78
N LEU A 89 -1.36 -1.21 -0.81
CA LEU A 89 -0.38 -0.49 -0.02
C LEU A 89 -0.42 -1.06 1.40
N ILE A 90 0.73 -1.50 1.91
CA ILE A 90 0.88 -2.01 3.28
C ILE A 90 2.05 -1.29 3.92
N TYR A 91 1.89 -0.71 5.10
CA TYR A 91 2.97 0.06 5.72
C TYR A 91 2.92 0.07 7.24
N SER A 92 4.08 0.27 7.84
CA SER A 92 4.21 0.60 9.27
C SER A 92 3.90 2.07 9.50
N HIS A 93 3.02 2.37 10.46
CA HIS A 93 2.71 3.74 10.86
C HIS A 93 3.85 4.32 11.74
N PRO A 94 4.19 5.62 11.59
CA PRO A 94 3.72 6.53 10.55
C PRO A 94 4.35 6.22 9.19
N TYR A 95 3.63 6.50 8.10
CA TYR A 95 4.16 6.40 6.74
C TYR A 95 5.32 7.37 6.53
N ARG A 96 6.51 6.87 6.17
CA ARG A 96 7.75 7.68 6.10
C ARG A 96 8.23 8.02 4.69
N LEU A 97 7.57 7.55 3.64
CA LEU A 97 7.99 7.87 2.28
C LEU A 97 7.49 9.24 1.85
N LYS A 98 8.24 9.86 0.92
CA LYS A 98 7.93 11.18 0.34
C LYS A 98 6.81 11.14 -0.71
N GLN A 99 6.49 9.95 -1.21
CA GLN A 99 5.54 9.74 -2.29
C GLN A 99 4.51 8.71 -1.85
N CYS A 100 3.22 8.97 -2.13
CA CYS A 100 2.15 7.99 -1.97
C CYS A 100 1.43 7.86 -3.31
N ASP A 101 1.49 6.65 -3.89
CA ASP A 101 1.05 6.43 -5.26
C ASP A 101 -0.24 5.61 -5.35
N ASN A 102 -1.00 5.83 -6.43
CA ASN A 102 -2.23 5.13 -6.79
C ASN A 102 -3.28 5.09 -5.69
N ILE A 103 -3.54 6.26 -5.10
CA ILE A 103 -4.63 6.43 -4.16
C ILE A 103 -5.97 6.49 -4.92
N SER A 104 -6.92 5.63 -4.56
CA SER A 104 -8.27 5.58 -5.15
C SER A 104 -9.31 6.27 -4.27
N ASN A 105 -10.56 6.37 -4.74
CA ASN A 105 -11.68 6.89 -3.94
C ASN A 105 -11.89 6.14 -2.61
N ASN A 106 -11.51 4.87 -2.53
CA ASN A 106 -11.67 4.04 -1.33
C ASN A 106 -10.63 4.32 -0.25
N PHE A 107 -9.71 5.25 -0.49
CA PHE A 107 -8.70 5.64 0.49
C PHE A 107 -9.34 6.05 1.82
N PRO A 108 -8.99 5.38 2.93
CA PRO A 108 -9.65 5.59 4.22
C PRO A 108 -9.22 6.89 4.90
N GLY A 109 -8.25 7.61 4.34
CA GLY A 109 -7.65 8.77 4.98
C GLY A 109 -6.48 8.41 5.89
N GLY A 110 -6.26 9.23 6.93
CA GLY A 110 -5.10 9.13 7.83
C GLY A 110 -4.14 10.31 7.65
N LEU A 111 -3.07 10.38 8.44
CA LEU A 111 -2.17 11.53 8.46
C LEU A 111 -0.77 11.18 7.94
N PHE A 112 -0.40 11.74 6.79
CA PHE A 112 0.81 11.42 6.05
C PHE A 112 1.76 12.63 6.00
N LYS A 113 2.30 13.02 7.16
CA LYS A 113 3.14 14.22 7.32
C LYS A 113 4.43 14.22 6.48
N TYR A 114 4.89 13.05 6.04
CA TYR A 114 6.15 12.92 5.31
C TYR A 114 5.97 12.87 3.79
N VAL A 115 4.73 12.86 3.30
CA VAL A 115 4.41 12.76 1.87
C VAL A 115 4.29 14.15 1.25
N TYR A 116 5.03 14.36 0.16
CA TYR A 116 5.05 15.60 -0.61
C TYR A 116 4.50 15.41 -2.03
N GLU A 117 4.45 14.18 -2.51
CA GLU A 117 3.93 13.87 -3.84
C GLU A 117 2.87 12.78 -3.73
N VAL A 118 1.71 13.03 -4.32
CA VAL A 118 0.59 12.11 -4.31
C VAL A 118 0.20 11.82 -5.77
N SER A 119 0.00 10.54 -6.09
CA SER A 119 -0.67 10.16 -7.34
C SER A 119 -2.00 9.48 -7.06
N LEU A 120 -3.03 9.93 -7.78
CA LEU A 120 -4.40 9.45 -7.70
C LEU A 120 -4.71 8.61 -8.92
N HIS A 121 -5.36 7.48 -8.70
CA HIS A 121 -5.88 6.65 -9.78
C HIS A 121 -7.14 5.92 -9.33
N ASP A 122 -8.18 5.99 -10.16
CA ASP A 122 -9.42 5.24 -10.01
C ASP A 122 -10.03 4.98 -11.40
N GLU A 123 -10.80 3.90 -11.52
CA GLU A 123 -11.60 3.59 -12.71
C GLU A 123 -12.87 4.43 -12.73
N ARG A 124 -13.35 4.83 -11.55
CA ARG A 124 -14.51 5.70 -11.38
C ARG A 124 -14.08 7.15 -11.37
N SER A 125 -15.05 8.04 -11.60
CA SER A 125 -14.83 9.47 -11.38
C SER A 125 -14.49 9.74 -9.92
N PHE A 126 -13.55 10.67 -9.68
CA PHE A 126 -13.19 11.07 -8.32
C PHE A 126 -14.31 11.89 -7.67
N GLU A 127 -14.67 11.52 -6.46
CA GLU A 127 -15.68 12.22 -5.66
C GLU A 127 -15.14 13.54 -5.10
N HIS A 128 -16.00 14.53 -4.85
CA HIS A 128 -15.57 15.79 -4.25
C HIS A 128 -15.01 15.56 -2.83
N GLU A 129 -15.70 14.74 -2.05
CA GLU A 129 -15.37 14.33 -0.70
C GLU A 129 -14.02 13.61 -0.65
N PHE A 130 -13.66 12.90 -1.72
CA PHE A 130 -12.35 12.27 -1.84
C PHE A 130 -11.23 13.31 -1.86
N PHE A 131 -11.36 14.41 -2.61
CA PHE A 131 -10.34 15.47 -2.61
C PHE A 131 -10.21 16.17 -1.25
N LEU A 132 -11.32 16.29 -0.50
CA LEU A 132 -11.27 16.77 0.88
C LEU A 132 -10.47 15.82 1.77
N ARG A 133 -10.68 14.50 1.65
CA ARG A 133 -9.88 13.47 2.36
C ARG A 133 -8.40 13.58 2.00
N ILE A 134 -8.06 13.72 0.70
CA ILE A 134 -6.67 13.93 0.25
C ILE A 134 -6.06 15.18 0.91
N ALA A 135 -6.74 16.32 0.87
CA ALA A 135 -6.22 17.56 1.43
C ALA A 135 -5.95 17.44 2.94
N GLN A 136 -6.82 16.77 3.69
CA GLN A 136 -6.65 16.53 5.13
C GLN A 136 -5.51 15.53 5.42
N SER A 137 -5.38 14.50 4.57
CA SER A 137 -4.39 13.45 4.77
C SER A 137 -2.96 13.87 4.45
N PHE A 138 -2.78 14.79 3.51
CA PHE A 138 -1.48 15.18 2.98
C PHE A 138 -1.21 16.69 3.17
N PRO A 139 -1.06 17.17 4.42
CA PRO A 139 -0.99 18.60 4.73
C PRO A 139 0.23 19.33 4.13
N PHE A 140 1.27 18.58 3.73
CA PHE A 140 2.49 19.13 3.13
C PHE A 140 2.66 18.74 1.66
N MET A 141 1.59 18.27 1.01
CA MET A 141 1.62 17.92 -0.41
C MET A 141 2.03 19.11 -1.28
N ARG A 142 3.02 18.90 -2.13
CA ARG A 142 3.53 19.88 -3.11
C ARG A 142 3.15 19.54 -4.54
N LYS A 143 2.91 18.26 -4.82
CA LYS A 143 2.57 17.75 -6.14
C LYS A 143 1.43 16.75 -6.04
N LEU A 144 0.39 17.00 -6.82
CA LEU A 144 -0.73 16.07 -7.04
C LEU A 144 -0.73 15.66 -8.50
N THR A 145 -0.69 14.36 -8.77
CA THR A 145 -0.82 13.80 -10.12
C THR A 145 -2.12 13.03 -10.19
N VAL A 146 -2.97 13.34 -11.18
CA VAL A 146 -4.27 12.68 -11.36
C VAL A 146 -4.22 11.88 -12.64
N ILE A 147 -4.43 10.56 -12.56
CA ILE A 147 -4.40 9.65 -13.69
C ILE A 147 -5.80 9.08 -13.88
N ASN A 148 -6.55 9.67 -14.81
CA ASN A 148 -7.81 9.12 -15.27
C ASN A 148 -7.58 8.48 -16.64
N LYS A 149 -7.24 7.19 -16.66
CA LYS A 149 -7.14 6.42 -17.90
C LYS A 149 -8.44 5.66 -18.06
N LYS A 150 -9.33 6.14 -18.93
CA LYS A 150 -10.38 5.28 -19.48
C LYS A 150 -9.70 4.11 -20.18
N THR A 151 -10.06 2.90 -19.80
CA THR A 151 -9.73 1.71 -20.59
C THR A 151 -10.45 1.87 -21.92
N THR A 152 -9.74 2.28 -22.98
CA THR A 152 -10.28 2.17 -24.33
C THR A 152 -10.37 0.69 -24.65
N GLU A 153 -11.57 0.12 -24.50
CA GLU A 153 -11.93 -1.14 -25.14
C GLU A 153 -11.59 -1.02 -26.64
N LYS A 154 -10.79 -1.96 -27.13
CA LYS A 154 -10.60 -2.23 -28.56
C LYS A 154 -11.21 -3.57 -28.88
#